data_AF-A0A952BLU9-F1
#
_entry.id   AF-A0A952BLU9-F1
#
_cell.length_a   1.000
_cell.length_b   1.000
_cell.length_c   1.000
_cell.angle_alpha   90.00
_cell.angle_beta   90.00
_cell.angle_gamma   90.00
#
_symmetry.space_group_name_H-M   'P 1'
#
loop_
_entity.id
_entity.type
_entity.pdbx_description
1 polymer ?
#
loop_
_entity_poly.entity_id
_entity_poly.type
_entity_poly.pdbx_seq_one_letter_code
_entity_poly.pdbx_strand_id
1 'polypeptide(L)'
;MDTATAQRPECEAFIAYLTHERNDSEHTVKAYQRDLNTFQDFCDDYFGGAGAWTWESVDRLAIRSFMGELTRGGLTKRSVSRAVSTLRSFYRFLNERYDLSVNPAAAVRLPKLTQRLPAVLDRRQIED
;
A
#
# COMPACT_ATOMS: atom_id res chain seq x y z
N MET A 1 5.24 28.82 1.16
CA MET A 1 6.08 27.97 2.02
C MET A 1 6.12 26.64 1.29
N ASP A 2 7.12 26.49 0.42
CA ASP A 2 7.22 25.37 -0.51
C ASP A 2 7.45 24.06 0.25
N THR A 3 6.39 23.29 0.46
CA THR A 3 6.52 21.87 0.77
C THR A 3 7.05 21.21 -0.49
N ALA A 4 8.38 21.09 -0.58
CA ALA A 4 9.01 20.22 -1.57
C ALA A 4 8.47 18.81 -1.33
N THR A 5 7.51 18.38 -2.15
CA THR A 5 7.04 17.00 -2.18
C THR A 5 8.27 16.12 -2.42
N ALA A 6 8.61 15.28 -1.45
CA ALA A 6 9.68 14.32 -1.64
C ALA A 6 9.28 13.41 -2.81
N GLN A 7 10.07 13.40 -3.88
CA GLN A 7 9.79 12.54 -5.02
C GLN A 7 9.93 11.08 -4.58
N ARG A 8 8.91 10.26 -4.82
CA ARG A 8 8.86 8.84 -4.46
C ARG A 8 8.83 7.96 -5.73
N PRO A 9 9.96 7.83 -6.44
CA PRO A 9 10.02 7.08 -7.70
C PRO A 9 9.65 5.61 -7.53
N GLU A 10 9.77 5.05 -6.32
CA GLU A 10 9.38 3.66 -6.05
C GLU A 10 7.88 3.43 -6.19
N CYS A 11 7.05 4.44 -5.89
CA CYS A 11 5.61 4.36 -6.11
C CYS A 11 5.28 4.28 -7.60
N GLU A 12 5.90 5.11 -8.43
CA GLU A 12 5.73 5.07 -9.89
C GLU A 12 6.18 3.73 -10.47
N ALA A 13 7.35 3.25 -10.04
CA ALA A 13 7.89 1.95 -10.45
C ALA A 13 6.95 0.80 -10.05
N PHE A 14 6.34 0.87 -8.86
CA PHE A 14 5.38 -0.13 -8.42
C PHE A 14 4.10 -0.10 -9.26
N ILE A 15 3.57 1.09 -9.60
CA ILE A 15 2.39 1.21 -10.48
C ILE A 15 2.68 0.67 -11.88
N ALA A 16 3.86 0.96 -12.43
CA ALA A 16 4.32 0.37 -13.69
C ALA A 16 4.41 -1.16 -13.58
N TYR A 17 4.98 -1.69 -12.49
CA TYR A 17 5.05 -3.13 -12.22
C TYR A 17 3.67 -3.80 -12.15
N LEU A 18 2.70 -3.20 -11.44
CA LEU A 18 1.32 -3.72 -11.38
C LEU A 18 0.70 -3.80 -12.78
N THR A 19 0.96 -2.79 -13.62
CA THR A 19 0.35 -2.65 -14.94
C THR A 19 1.00 -3.58 -15.96
N HIS A 20 2.33 -3.59 -16.05
CA HIS A 20 3.04 -4.22 -17.16
C HIS A 20 3.49 -5.64 -16.84
N GLU A 21 3.82 -5.93 -15.59
CA GLU A 21 4.35 -7.25 -15.21
C GLU A 21 3.27 -8.13 -14.57
N ARG A 22 2.43 -7.55 -13.72
CA ARG A 22 1.32 -8.29 -13.09
C ARG A 22 0.04 -8.29 -13.91
N ASN A 23 -0.08 -7.37 -14.87
CA ASN A 23 -1.28 -7.17 -15.68
C ASN A 23 -2.55 -7.03 -14.83
N ASP A 24 -2.42 -6.35 -13.68
CA ASP A 24 -3.56 -6.07 -12.80
C ASP A 24 -4.52 -5.08 -13.48
N SER A 25 -5.82 -5.24 -13.25
CA SER A 25 -6.83 -4.37 -13.90
C SER A 25 -6.63 -2.90 -13.54
N GLU A 26 -7.03 -2.00 -14.44
CA GLU A 26 -6.94 -0.55 -14.24
C GLU A 26 -7.61 -0.10 -12.93
N HIS A 27 -8.73 -0.73 -12.56
CA HIS A 27 -9.39 -0.47 -11.29
C HIS A 27 -8.52 -0.84 -10.08
N THR A 28 -7.84 -1.99 -10.12
CA THR A 28 -6.90 -2.42 -9.07
C THR A 28 -5.71 -1.48 -8.99
N VAL A 29 -5.11 -1.11 -10.13
CA VAL A 29 -3.97 -0.18 -10.19
C VAL A 29 -4.34 1.18 -9.59
N LYS A 30 -5.46 1.77 -10.02
CA LYS A 30 -5.97 3.03 -9.47
C LYS A 30 -6.27 2.95 -7.97
N ALA A 31 -6.78 1.81 -7.51
CA ALA A 31 -7.05 1.58 -6.10
C ALA A 31 -5.73 1.57 -5.29
N TYR A 32 -4.70 0.90 -5.78
CA TYR A 32 -3.39 0.80 -5.13
C TYR A 32 -2.66 2.14 -5.15
N GLN A 33 -2.73 2.88 -6.26
CA GLN A 33 -2.14 4.22 -6.35
C GLN A 33 -2.75 5.19 -5.32
N ARG A 34 -4.08 5.18 -5.17
CA ARG A 34 -4.75 6.01 -4.14
C ARG A 34 -4.33 5.63 -2.73
N ASP A 35 -4.22 4.34 -2.44
CA ASP A 35 -3.81 3.88 -1.11
C ASP A 35 -2.36 4.29 -0.80
N LEU A 36 -1.46 4.23 -1.78
CA LEU A 36 -0.07 4.70 -1.62
C LEU A 36 0.02 6.21 -1.42
N ASN A 37 -0.76 7.00 -2.15
CA ASN A 37 -0.79 8.45 -1.95
C ASN A 37 -1.32 8.78 -0.55
N THR A 38 -2.43 8.16 -0.15
CA THR A 38 -3.01 8.35 1.20
C THR A 38 -2.02 7.95 2.30
N PHE A 39 -1.21 6.91 2.07
CA PHE A 39 -0.19 6.49 3.02
C PHE A 39 1.01 7.44 3.08
N GLN A 40 1.45 8.00 1.95
CA GLN A 40 2.48 9.04 1.93
C GLN A 40 2.02 10.28 2.69
N ASP A 41 0.80 10.77 2.42
CA ASP A 41 0.23 11.92 3.13
C ASP A 41 0.17 11.67 4.64
N PHE A 42 -0.23 10.44 5.04
CA PHE A 42 -0.21 10.04 6.45
C PHE A 42 1.21 10.05 7.04
N CYS A 43 2.21 9.52 6.33
CA CYS A 43 3.59 9.49 6.83
C CYS A 43 4.18 10.89 6.93
N ASP A 44 3.89 11.76 5.97
CA ASP A 44 4.31 13.16 5.98
C ASP A 44 3.79 13.85 7.25
N ASP A 45 2.52 13.67 7.60
CA ASP A 45 1.97 14.21 8.85
C ASP A 45 2.57 13.52 10.10
N TYR A 46 2.59 12.19 10.10
CA TYR A 46 3.01 11.37 11.26
C TYR A 46 4.49 11.56 11.63
N PHE A 47 5.37 11.76 10.66
CA PHE A 47 6.81 11.94 10.86
C PHE A 47 7.25 13.40 10.82
N GLY A 48 6.36 14.35 10.54
CA GLY A 48 6.65 15.79 10.57
C GLY A 48 7.21 16.38 9.27
N GLY A 49 6.96 15.73 8.13
CA GLY A 49 7.16 16.27 6.79
C GLY A 49 7.65 15.24 5.77
N ALA A 50 7.52 15.57 4.48
CA ALA A 50 7.89 14.68 3.38
C ALA A 50 9.35 14.23 3.38
N GLY A 51 10.27 15.05 3.90
CA GLY A 51 11.69 14.71 4.03
C GLY A 51 12.08 14.03 5.35
N ALA A 52 11.13 13.83 6.28
CA ALA A 52 11.40 13.34 7.63
C ALA A 52 11.38 11.81 7.76
N TRP A 53 11.05 11.08 6.68
CA TRP A 53 10.91 9.63 6.69
C TRP A 53 11.32 8.98 5.37
N THR A 54 11.75 7.71 5.46
CA THR A 54 12.03 6.82 4.33
C THR A 54 11.19 5.56 4.43
N TRP A 55 11.11 4.77 3.36
CA TRP A 55 10.42 3.48 3.39
C TRP A 55 11.00 2.54 4.46
N GLU A 56 12.31 2.60 4.73
CA GLU A 56 12.98 1.82 5.78
C GLU A 56 12.60 2.27 7.20
N SER A 57 12.34 3.56 7.41
CA SER A 57 12.03 4.11 8.75
C SER A 57 10.60 3.82 9.19
N VAL A 58 9.72 3.42 8.27
CA VAL A 58 8.34 3.04 8.58
C VAL A 58 8.33 1.74 9.39
N ASP A 59 7.79 1.81 10.60
CA ASP A 59 7.69 0.67 11.49
C ASP A 59 6.24 0.14 11.60
N ARG A 60 6.08 -0.91 12.40
CA ARG A 60 4.76 -1.51 12.65
C ARG A 60 3.80 -0.56 13.37
N LEU A 61 4.32 0.37 14.17
CA LEU A 61 3.47 1.33 14.88
C LEU A 61 2.86 2.32 13.89
N ALA A 62 3.65 2.85 12.95
CA ALA A 62 3.17 3.72 11.87
C ALA A 62 2.05 3.06 11.05
N ILE A 63 2.21 1.79 10.66
CA ILE A 63 1.13 1.07 9.92
C ILE A 63 -0.15 0.93 10.77
N ARG A 64 -0.04 0.67 12.07
CA ARG A 64 -1.24 0.60 12.95
C ARG A 64 -1.89 1.97 13.14
N SER A 65 -1.08 3.02 13.29
CA SER A 65 -1.55 4.41 13.38
C SER A 65 -2.29 4.81 12.11
N PHE A 66 -1.76 4.46 10.93
CA PHE A 66 -2.42 4.64 9.64
C PHE A 66 -3.78 3.95 9.57
N MET A 67 -3.86 2.67 9.97
CA MET A 67 -5.15 1.95 10.02
C MET A 67 -6.16 2.63 10.95
N GLY A 68 -5.69 3.16 12.09
CA GLY A 68 -6.51 3.94 13.01
C GLY A 68 -7.03 5.23 12.38
N GLU A 69 -6.18 5.94 11.63
CA GLU A 69 -6.53 7.16 10.91
C GLU A 69 -7.59 6.91 9.84
N LEU A 70 -7.38 5.91 8.98
CA LEU A 70 -8.37 5.51 7.97
C LEU A 70 -9.72 5.15 8.59
N THR A 71 -9.70 4.48 9.75
CA THR A 71 -10.93 4.09 10.47
C THR A 71 -11.64 5.31 11.05
N ARG A 72 -10.91 6.26 11.66
CA ARG A 72 -11.47 7.52 12.16
C ARG A 72 -12.01 8.40 11.03
N GLY A 73 -11.37 8.37 9.87
CA GLY A 73 -11.84 9.00 8.63
C GLY A 73 -13.05 8.33 8.00
N GLY A 74 -13.65 7.32 8.64
CA GLY A 74 -14.90 6.68 8.21
C GLY A 74 -14.74 5.63 7.12
N LEU A 75 -13.51 5.21 6.77
CA LEU A 75 -13.33 4.14 5.80
C LEU A 75 -13.84 2.80 6.33
N THR A 76 -14.49 2.05 5.44
CA THR A 76 -14.99 0.71 5.77
C THR A 76 -13.85 -0.25 6.09
N LYS A 77 -14.12 -1.30 6.87
CA LYS A 77 -13.16 -2.38 7.13
C LYS A 77 -12.57 -2.99 5.86
N ARG A 78 -13.35 -3.04 4.77
CA ARG A 78 -12.90 -3.51 3.45
C ARG A 78 -11.87 -2.56 2.85
N SER A 79 -12.13 -1.26 2.88
CA SER A 79 -11.21 -0.24 2.40
C SER A 79 -9.90 -0.22 3.20
N VAL A 80 -9.98 -0.29 4.54
CA VAL A 80 -8.79 -0.39 5.40
C VAL A 80 -7.99 -1.65 5.10
N SER A 81 -8.66 -2.80 4.93
CA SER A 81 -7.97 -4.05 4.60
C SER A 81 -7.30 -4.01 3.22
N ARG A 82 -7.93 -3.35 2.24
CA ARG A 82 -7.35 -3.13 0.91
C ARG A 82 -6.09 -2.27 1.00
N ALA A 83 -6.12 -1.16 1.75
CA ALA A 83 -4.96 -0.30 1.95
C ALA A 83 -3.77 -1.07 2.55
N VAL A 84 -4.01 -1.89 3.59
CA VAL A 84 -2.93 -2.72 4.17
C VAL A 84 -2.43 -3.78 3.18
N SER A 85 -3.31 -4.37 2.36
CA SER A 85 -2.90 -5.30 1.29
C SER A 85 -2.04 -4.61 0.23
N THR A 86 -2.36 -3.37 -0.16
CA THR A 86 -1.53 -2.56 -1.03
C THR A 86 -0.15 -2.35 -0.42
N LEU A 87 -0.07 -1.94 0.85
CA LEU A 87 1.22 -1.75 1.53
C LEU A 87 2.03 -3.04 1.58
N ARG A 88 1.42 -4.19 1.88
CA ARG A 88 2.14 -5.48 1.86
C ARG A 88 2.72 -5.80 0.49
N SER A 89 1.94 -5.61 -0.58
CA SER A 89 2.40 -5.86 -1.94
C SER A 89 3.51 -4.89 -2.34
N PHE A 90 3.40 -3.63 -1.92
CA PHE A 90 4.40 -2.60 -2.18
C PHE A 90 5.71 -2.88 -1.45
N TYR A 91 5.70 -3.15 -0.15
CA TYR A 91 6.91 -3.50 0.60
C TYR A 91 7.56 -4.80 0.11
N ARG A 92 6.79 -5.76 -0.43
CA ARG A 92 7.36 -6.93 -1.10
C ARG A 92 8.08 -6.52 -2.40
N PHE A 93 7.47 -5.65 -3.20
CA PHE A 93 8.12 -5.10 -4.39
C PHE A 93 9.39 -4.31 -4.04
N LEU A 94 9.38 -3.50 -2.98
CA LEU A 94 10.57 -2.80 -2.49
C LEU A 94 11.67 -3.77 -2.07
N ASN A 95 11.32 -4.85 -1.38
CA ASN A 95 12.28 -5.89 -1.04
C ASN A 95 12.89 -6.54 -2.29
N GLU A 96 12.07 -6.89 -3.28
CA GLU A 96 12.51 -7.57 -4.51
C GLU A 96 13.33 -6.66 -5.45
N ARG A 97 13.03 -5.35 -5.52
CA ARG A 97 13.62 -4.42 -6.50
C ARG A 97 14.62 -3.43 -5.93
N TYR A 98 14.55 -3.16 -4.63
CA TYR A 98 15.34 -2.13 -3.94
C TYR A 98 16.07 -2.68 -2.70
N ASP A 99 16.06 -4.01 -2.50
CA ASP A 99 16.73 -4.70 -1.38
C ASP A 99 16.29 -4.23 0.02
N LEU A 100 15.09 -3.64 0.12
CA LEU A 100 14.54 -3.18 1.38
C LEU A 100 14.10 -4.39 2.21
N SER A 101 14.89 -4.76 3.21
CA SER A 101 14.74 -6.06 3.92
C SER A 101 13.59 -6.10 4.92
N VAL A 102 12.98 -4.94 5.24
CA VAL A 102 11.95 -4.80 6.27
C VAL A 102 10.57 -4.67 5.64
N ASN A 103 9.65 -5.60 5.94
CA ASN A 103 8.23 -5.44 5.61
C ASN A 103 7.40 -5.18 6.87
N PRO A 104 7.20 -3.91 7.28
CA PRO A 104 6.45 -3.57 8.49
C PRO A 104 4.97 -3.98 8.38
N ALA A 105 4.42 -4.04 7.17
CA ALA A 105 3.02 -4.39 6.92
C ALA A 105 2.75 -5.91 7.01
N ALA A 106 3.76 -6.76 6.88
CA ALA A 106 3.61 -8.22 6.92
C ALA A 106 3.11 -8.71 8.29
N ALA A 107 3.58 -8.11 9.39
CA ALA A 107 3.27 -8.53 10.75
C ALA A 107 1.98 -7.90 11.34
N VAL A 108 1.34 -6.98 10.62
CA VAL A 108 0.17 -6.26 11.12
C VAL A 108 -1.09 -7.12 10.96
N ARG A 109 -1.87 -7.29 12.03
CA ARG A 109 -3.15 -8.02 11.97
C ARG A 109 -4.18 -7.18 11.23
N LEU A 110 -4.79 -7.75 10.19
CA LEU A 110 -5.90 -7.12 9.48
C LEU A 110 -7.17 -7.09 10.36
N PRO A 111 -8.07 -6.10 10.17
CA PRO A 111 -9.40 -6.15 10.74
C PRO A 111 -10.08 -7.46 10.34
N LYS A 112 -10.73 -8.15 11.29
CA LYS A 112 -11.51 -9.35 10.97
C LYS A 112 -12.65 -8.95 10.02
N LEU A 113 -12.51 -9.29 8.74
CA LEU A 113 -13.59 -9.26 7.78
C LEU A 113 -14.45 -10.49 8.02
N THR A 114 -15.73 -10.31 8.35
CA THR A 114 -16.71 -11.39 8.26
C THR A 114 -16.74 -11.81 6.79
N GLN A 115 -16.19 -12.98 6.48
CA GLN A 115 -16.00 -13.42 5.10
C GLN A 115 -17.36 -13.57 4.41
N ARG A 116 -17.65 -12.70 3.44
CA ARG A 116 -18.21 -13.19 2.18
C ARG A 116 -17.03 -13.46 1.28
N LEU A 117 -16.73 -14.74 1.10
CA LEU A 117 -15.75 -15.25 0.15
C LEU A 117 -16.01 -14.56 -1.20
N PRO A 118 -15.08 -13.75 -1.72
CA PRO A 118 -15.10 -13.41 -3.13
C PRO A 118 -14.80 -14.70 -3.89
N ALA A 119 -15.75 -15.18 -4.68
CA ALA A 119 -15.46 -16.12 -5.75
C ALA A 119 -14.47 -15.46 -6.73
N VAL A 120 -13.69 -16.30 -7.41
CA VAL A 120 -12.68 -15.95 -8.43
C VAL A 120 -11.26 -15.73 -7.90
N LEU A 121 -10.64 -16.87 -7.61
CA LEU A 121 -9.29 -17.19 -8.11
C LEU A 121 -9.45 -18.43 -9.00
N ASP A 122 -10.09 -18.29 -10.18
CA ASP A 122 -9.86 -19.25 -11.26
C ASP A 122 -8.92 -18.58 -12.25
N ARG A 123 -7.62 -18.76 -11.99
CA ARG A 123 -6.57 -18.41 -12.92
C ARG A 123 -6.36 -19.61 -13.83
N ARG A 124 -7.34 -19.89 -14.71
CA ARG A 124 -7.19 -20.80 -15.85
C ARG A 124 -8.08 -20.30 -16.99
N GLN A 125 -7.45 -19.65 -17.97
CA GLN A 125 -7.57 -19.97 -19.40
C GLN A 125 -6.78 -18.91 -20.17
N ILE A 126 -5.54 -19.26 -20.50
CA ILE A 126 -5.00 -18.97 -21.82
C ILE A 126 -4.86 -20.34 -22.45
N GLU A 127 -5.57 -20.56 -23.54
CA GLU A 127 -5.13 -21.30 -24.73
C GLU A 127 -6.28 -21.31 -25.73
N ASP A 128 -5.97 -20.84 -26.94
CA ASP A 128 -6.79 -20.94 -28.16
C ASP A 128 -7.01 -22.39 -28.59
#